data_AF-A0A7Y9DNH5-F1
#
_entry.id   AF-A0A7Y9DNH5-F1
#
_cell.length_a   1.000
_cell.length_b   1.000
_cell.length_c   1.000
_cell.angle_alpha   90.00
_cell.angle_beta   90.00
_cell.angle_gamma   90.00
#
_symmetry.space_group_name_H-M   'P 1'
#
loop_
_entity.id
_entity.type
_entity.pdbx_description
1 polymer ?
#
loop_
_entity_poly.entity_id
_entity_poly.type
_entity_poly.pdbx_seq_one_letter_code
_entity_poly.pdbx_strand_id
1 'polypeptide(L)'
;MEQHATDAQHDEQQEQQEQQHEQHGGAWGGTGYVRREPDPEVVAWWWRLPEPTRAELAGLRPGQVLPPAAARALHDVGVATPEVVVVEDGRRVRRAVASRDVISTVLMVRLTHSERRLV
;
A
#
# COMPACT_ATOMS: atom_id res chain seq x y z
N MET A 1 -26.42 3.28 63.31
CA MET A 1 -25.00 3.11 62.91
C MET A 1 -24.95 2.32 61.60
N GLU A 2 -25.50 2.83 60.50
CA GLU A 2 -25.45 2.13 59.19
C GLU A 2 -25.61 3.13 58.03
N GLN A 3 -24.58 3.92 57.72
CA GLN A 3 -24.56 4.82 56.54
C GLN A 3 -23.13 5.01 55.96
N HIS A 4 -22.29 3.98 55.93
CA HIS A 4 -20.91 4.10 55.40
C HIS A 4 -20.47 2.88 54.58
N ALA A 5 -21.35 2.34 53.73
CA ALA A 5 -20.98 1.24 52.83
C ALA A 5 -21.29 1.49 51.35
N THR A 6 -21.95 2.61 50.99
CA THR A 6 -22.41 2.88 49.61
C THR A 6 -21.53 3.84 48.81
N ASP A 7 -20.65 4.61 49.46
CA ASP A 7 -19.77 5.55 48.75
C ASP A 7 -18.59 4.84 48.06
N ALA A 8 -18.03 3.78 48.66
CA ALA A 8 -16.90 3.06 48.08
C ALA A 8 -17.23 2.32 46.78
N GLN A 9 -18.50 1.92 46.58
CA GLN A 9 -18.91 1.23 45.34
C GLN A 9 -19.20 2.19 44.17
N HIS A 10 -19.36 3.49 44.42
CA HIS A 10 -19.55 4.47 43.34
C HIS A 10 -18.23 4.94 42.74
N ASP A 11 -17.18 5.07 43.55
CA ASP A 11 -15.82 5.42 43.07
C ASP A 11 -15.21 4.29 42.20
N GLU A 12 -15.32 3.02 42.60
CA GLU A 12 -14.79 1.90 41.80
C GLU A 12 -15.51 1.73 40.44
N GLN A 13 -16.78 2.14 40.33
CA GLN A 13 -17.49 2.12 39.04
C GLN A 13 -17.11 3.29 38.13
N GLN A 14 -16.66 4.42 38.69
CA GLN A 14 -16.14 5.55 37.92
C GLN A 14 -14.73 5.27 37.39
N GLU A 15 -13.83 4.70 38.22
CA GLU A 15 -12.49 4.32 37.76
C GLU A 15 -12.52 3.19 36.71
N GLN A 16 -13.49 2.26 36.79
CA GLN A 16 -13.68 1.25 35.75
C GLN A 16 -14.29 1.81 34.44
N GLN A 17 -15.05 2.91 34.50
CA GLN A 17 -15.54 3.60 33.29
C GLN A 17 -14.46 4.48 32.66
N GLU A 18 -13.53 5.05 33.43
CA GLU A 18 -12.37 5.78 32.89
C GLU A 18 -11.34 4.82 32.27
N GLN A 19 -11.13 3.63 32.85
CA GLN A 19 -10.24 2.62 32.26
C GLN A 19 -10.80 1.92 31.01
N GLN A 20 -12.13 1.94 30.79
CA GLN A 20 -12.73 1.50 29.52
C GLN A 20 -12.70 2.58 28.44
N HIS A 21 -12.57 3.86 28.79
CA HIS A 21 -12.44 4.95 27.81
C HIS A 21 -11.00 5.13 27.27
N GLU A 22 -9.97 4.63 27.97
CA GLU A 22 -8.59 4.66 27.49
C GLU A 22 -8.21 3.50 26.55
N GLN A 23 -9.13 2.57 26.26
CA GLN A 23 -8.98 1.62 25.14
C GLN A 23 -9.54 2.12 23.80
N HIS A 24 -9.98 3.39 23.74
CA HIS A 24 -10.26 4.12 22.49
C HIS A 24 -9.16 5.16 22.20
N GLY A 25 -7.90 4.75 22.38
CA GLY A 25 -6.74 5.50 21.91
C GLY A 25 -6.74 5.68 20.39
N GLY A 26 -7.28 6.81 19.91
CA GLY A 26 -6.75 7.49 18.72
C GLY A 26 -7.50 7.32 17.39
N ALA A 27 -8.82 7.50 17.38
CA ALA A 27 -9.50 8.03 16.19
C ALA A 27 -9.95 9.44 16.59
N TRP A 28 -9.39 10.56 16.13
CA TRP A 28 -9.13 10.98 14.76
C TRP A 28 -8.10 12.13 14.78
N GLY A 29 -7.09 12.10 13.90
CA GLY A 29 -6.13 13.20 13.80
C GLY A 29 -5.03 13.01 12.77
N GLY A 30 -5.35 12.38 11.64
CA GLY A 30 -4.40 12.17 10.56
C GLY A 30 -4.98 11.12 9.64
N THR A 31 -5.03 11.40 8.35
CA THR A 31 -5.32 10.37 7.34
C THR A 31 -4.48 9.14 7.69
N GLY A 32 -5.15 8.06 8.10
CA GLY A 32 -4.50 6.80 8.45
C GLY A 32 -3.80 6.28 7.21
N TYR A 33 -2.56 6.70 7.00
CA TYR A 33 -1.61 5.96 6.21
C TYR A 33 -1.37 4.70 7.02
N VAL A 34 -2.26 3.72 6.87
CA VAL A 34 -1.97 2.35 7.27
C VAL A 34 -0.70 2.03 6.49
N ARG A 35 0.43 2.09 7.17
CA ARG A 35 1.73 1.74 6.61
C ARG A 35 1.66 0.25 6.37
N ARG A 36 1.11 -0.12 5.21
CA ARG A 36 1.09 -1.50 4.76
C ARG A 36 2.54 -1.90 4.64
N GLU A 37 2.96 -2.83 5.49
CA GLU A 37 4.30 -3.38 5.40
C GLU A 37 4.45 -3.98 4.00
N PRO A 38 5.48 -3.57 3.24
CA PRO A 38 5.66 -4.08 1.90
C PRO A 38 5.93 -5.58 1.98
N ASP A 39 5.28 -6.31 1.09
CA ASP A 39 5.46 -7.75 0.97
C ASP A 39 6.95 -8.05 0.71
N PRO A 40 7.61 -8.85 1.57
CA PRO A 40 9.03 -9.15 1.44
C PRO A 40 9.36 -9.86 0.12
N GLU A 41 8.44 -10.62 -0.46
CA GLU A 41 8.64 -11.27 -1.76
C GLU A 41 8.68 -10.25 -2.89
N VAL A 42 7.79 -9.26 -2.86
CA VAL A 42 7.75 -8.16 -3.82
C VAL A 42 9.01 -7.29 -3.67
N VAL A 43 9.47 -7.05 -2.45
CA VAL A 43 10.73 -6.34 -2.21
C VAL A 43 11.92 -7.11 -2.80
N ALA A 44 12.03 -8.41 -2.51
CA ALA A 44 13.10 -9.24 -3.03
C ALA A 44 13.06 -9.33 -4.57
N TRP A 45 11.86 -9.41 -5.16
CA TRP A 45 11.65 -9.36 -6.60
C TRP A 45 12.22 -8.07 -7.20
N TRP A 46 11.88 -6.90 -6.64
CA TRP A 46 12.37 -5.61 -7.12
C TRP A 46 13.89 -5.55 -7.21
N TRP A 47 14.58 -6.04 -6.18
CA TRP A 47 16.04 -6.07 -6.14
C TRP A 47 16.68 -7.01 -7.18
N ARG A 48 15.98 -8.06 -7.60
CA ARG A 48 16.45 -8.98 -8.64
C ARG A 48 16.26 -8.44 -10.06
N LEU A 49 15.46 -7.40 -10.25
CA LEU A 49 15.23 -6.83 -11.57
C LEU A 49 16.50 -6.16 -12.12
N PRO A 50 16.73 -6.20 -13.45
CA PRO A 50 17.72 -5.35 -14.08
C PRO A 50 17.44 -3.87 -13.83
N GLU A 51 18.48 -3.06 -13.66
CA GLU A 51 18.36 -1.60 -13.46
C GLU A 51 17.50 -0.91 -14.54
N PRO A 52 17.63 -1.23 -15.85
CA PRO A 52 16.76 -0.64 -16.87
C PRO A 52 15.28 -0.93 -16.63
N THR A 53 14.94 -2.16 -16.20
CA THR A 53 13.55 -2.54 -15.90
C THR A 53 13.03 -1.84 -14.65
N ARG A 54 13.87 -1.66 -13.62
CA ARG A 54 13.49 -0.85 -12.44
C ARG A 54 13.22 0.60 -12.82
N ALA A 55 14.08 1.20 -13.66
CA ALA A 55 13.91 2.57 -14.13
C ALA A 55 12.62 2.74 -14.96
N GLU A 56 12.32 1.79 -15.86
CA GLU A 56 11.06 1.75 -16.60
C GLU A 56 9.85 1.72 -15.66
N LEU A 57 9.85 0.79 -14.69
CA LEU A 57 8.77 0.64 -13.71
C LEU A 57 8.62 1.90 -12.85
N ALA A 58 9.72 2.49 -12.38
CA ALA A 58 9.72 3.70 -11.56
C ALA A 58 9.23 4.95 -12.33
N GLY A 59 9.40 4.96 -13.64
CA GLY A 59 8.94 6.01 -14.55
C GLY A 59 7.47 5.93 -14.93
N LEU A 60 6.79 4.81 -14.67
CA LEU A 60 5.42 4.60 -15.10
C LEU A 60 4.45 5.67 -14.57
N ARG A 61 3.44 5.96 -15.39
CA ARG A 61 2.28 6.77 -15.02
C ARG A 61 1.00 5.92 -15.12
N PRO A 62 -0.03 6.20 -14.31
CA PRO A 62 -1.33 5.53 -14.43
C PRO A 62 -1.87 5.64 -15.87
N GLY A 63 -2.37 4.52 -16.40
CA GLY A 63 -2.93 4.42 -17.76
C GLY A 63 -1.89 4.27 -18.88
N GLN A 64 -0.59 4.33 -18.57
CA GLN A 64 0.46 4.13 -19.56
C GLN A 64 0.53 2.65 -19.99
N VAL A 65 0.78 2.42 -21.27
CA VAL A 65 1.09 1.07 -21.80
C VAL A 65 2.41 0.59 -21.20
N LEU A 66 2.41 -0.61 -20.66
CA LEU A 66 3.58 -1.23 -20.07
C LEU A 66 4.55 -1.69 -21.17
N PRO A 67 5.85 -1.37 -21.06
CA PRO A 67 6.88 -2.04 -21.85
C PRO A 67 6.82 -3.56 -21.64
N PRO A 68 7.15 -4.38 -22.66
CA PRO A 68 7.07 -5.85 -22.55
C PRO A 68 7.88 -6.42 -21.37
N ALA A 69 9.06 -5.87 -21.10
CA ALA A 69 9.90 -6.28 -19.98
C ALA A 69 9.25 -5.98 -18.62
N ALA A 70 8.69 -4.78 -18.45
CA ALA A 70 7.97 -4.38 -17.25
C ALA A 70 6.71 -5.21 -17.03
N ALA A 71 5.92 -5.47 -18.08
CA ALA A 71 4.73 -6.31 -18.00
C ALA A 71 5.06 -7.74 -17.56
N ARG A 72 6.11 -8.34 -18.14
CA ARG A 72 6.58 -9.66 -17.75
C ARG A 72 7.05 -9.71 -16.29
N ALA A 73 7.85 -8.72 -15.88
CA ALA A 73 8.33 -8.64 -14.51
C ALA A 73 7.18 -8.58 -13.49
N LEU A 74 6.13 -7.79 -13.77
CA LEU A 74 4.95 -7.69 -12.90
C LEU A 74 4.15 -9.00 -12.85
N HIS A 75 4.02 -9.69 -13.98
CA HIS A 75 3.40 -11.01 -14.04
C HIS A 75 4.15 -12.05 -13.20
N ASP A 76 5.50 -12.01 -13.20
CA ASP A 76 6.34 -12.96 -12.45
C ASP A 76 6.14 -12.86 -10.91
N VAL A 77 5.62 -11.74 -10.42
CA VAL A 77 5.27 -11.52 -9.00
C VAL A 77 3.75 -11.52 -8.77
N GLY A 78 2.97 -12.00 -9.74
CA GLY A 78 1.52 -12.14 -9.62
C GLY A 78 0.75 -10.82 -9.60
N VAL A 79 1.37 -9.70 -10.00
CA VAL A 79 0.67 -8.41 -10.08
C VAL A 79 -0.18 -8.40 -11.35
N ALA A 80 -1.50 -8.30 -11.16
CA ALA A 80 -2.44 -8.21 -12.26
C ALA A 80 -2.30 -6.86 -13.00
N THR A 81 -2.07 -6.94 -14.31
CA THR A 81 -2.02 -5.78 -15.20
C THR A 81 -3.23 -5.83 -16.14
N PRO A 82 -4.15 -4.86 -16.09
CA PRO A 82 -5.28 -4.83 -17.02
C PRO A 82 -4.79 -4.61 -18.45
N GLU A 83 -5.56 -5.09 -19.43
CA GLU A 83 -5.27 -4.92 -20.85
C GLU A 83 -6.21 -3.91 -21.50
N VAL A 84 -5.68 -3.12 -22.44
CA VAL A 84 -6.45 -2.27 -23.33
C VAL A 84 -6.13 -2.61 -24.78
N VAL A 85 -7.05 -2.25 -25.69
CA VAL A 85 -6.82 -2.36 -27.14
C VAL A 85 -6.23 -1.05 -27.63
N VAL A 86 -5.03 -1.11 -28.20
CA VAL A 86 -4.38 0.01 -28.89
C VAL A 86 -4.33 -0.27 -30.39
N VAL A 87 -4.16 0.79 -31.19
CA VAL A 87 -3.94 0.68 -32.63
C VAL A 87 -2.45 0.89 -32.89
N GLU A 88 -1.78 -0.14 -33.37
CA GLU A 88 -0.36 -0.14 -33.77
C GLU A 88 -0.29 -0.56 -35.23
N ASP A 89 0.35 0.24 -36.09
CA ASP A 89 0.50 -0.06 -37.53
C ASP A 89 -0.81 -0.44 -38.23
N GLY A 90 -1.91 0.23 -37.86
CA GLY A 90 -3.25 -0.03 -38.41
C GLY A 90 -3.93 -1.31 -37.89
N ARG A 91 -3.32 -2.03 -36.95
CA ARG A 91 -3.86 -3.24 -36.33
C ARG A 91 -4.27 -2.99 -34.89
N ARG A 92 -5.36 -3.64 -34.46
CA ARG A 92 -5.79 -3.64 -33.06
C ARG A 92 -4.99 -4.68 -32.29
N VAL A 93 -4.25 -4.23 -31.28
CA VAL A 93 -3.39 -5.10 -30.45
C VAL A 93 -3.73 -4.90 -28.98
N ARG A 94 -3.71 -5.98 -28.20
CA ARG A 94 -3.89 -5.91 -26.75
C ARG A 94 -2.56 -5.59 -26.07
N ARG A 95 -2.60 -4.66 -25.13
CA ARG A 95 -1.44 -4.21 -24.36
C ARG A 95 -1.81 -4.08 -22.88
N ALA A 96 -0.92 -4.55 -22.02
CA ALA A 96 -1.03 -4.33 -20.60
C ALA A 96 -0.81 -2.85 -20.26
N VAL A 97 -1.55 -2.33 -19.28
CA VAL A 97 -1.43 -0.93 -18.83
C VAL A 97 -1.17 -0.85 -17.34
N ALA A 98 -0.47 0.21 -16.95
CA ALA A 98 -0.19 0.54 -15.56
C ALA A 98 -1.48 0.98 -14.86
N SER A 99 -2.11 0.07 -14.10
CA SER A 99 -3.23 0.41 -13.24
C SER A 99 -2.76 1.21 -12.03
N ARG A 100 -3.70 1.81 -11.30
CA ARG A 100 -3.40 2.47 -10.02
C ARG A 100 -2.73 1.51 -9.02
N ASP A 101 -3.14 0.25 -9.02
CA ASP A 101 -2.59 -0.76 -8.12
C ASP A 101 -1.14 -1.11 -8.50
N VAL A 102 -0.85 -1.26 -9.79
CA VAL A 102 0.53 -1.43 -10.29
C VAL A 102 1.42 -0.28 -9.82
N ILE A 103 0.96 0.96 -10.03
CA ILE A 103 1.71 2.15 -9.60
C ILE A 103 1.88 2.17 -8.08
N SER A 104 0.84 1.83 -7.32
CA SER A 104 0.93 1.79 -5.86
C SER A 104 1.92 0.75 -5.36
N THR A 105 1.95 -0.45 -5.97
CA THR A 105 2.91 -1.51 -5.64
C THR A 105 4.34 -1.06 -5.92
N VAL A 106 4.60 -0.50 -7.10
CA VAL A 106 5.94 0.01 -7.47
C VAL A 106 6.37 1.15 -6.53
N LEU A 107 5.48 2.09 -6.23
CA LEU A 107 5.77 3.20 -5.31
C LEU A 107 6.06 2.71 -3.90
N MET A 108 5.31 1.73 -3.40
CA MET A 108 5.48 1.18 -2.05
C MET A 108 6.87 0.56 -1.88
N VAL A 109 7.32 -0.21 -2.87
CA VAL A 109 8.65 -0.85 -2.83
C VAL A 109 9.75 0.20 -2.99
N ARG A 110 9.59 1.15 -3.92
CA ARG A 110 10.56 2.23 -4.15
C ARG A 110 10.76 3.14 -2.93
N LEU A 111 9.67 3.54 -2.27
CA LEU A 111 9.69 4.45 -1.12
C LEU A 111 10.25 3.80 0.14
N THR A 112 10.09 2.49 0.30
CA THR A 112 10.65 1.75 1.45
C THR A 112 12.17 1.62 1.35
N HIS A 113 12.76 1.68 0.16
CA HIS A 113 14.15 1.27 -0.08
C HIS A 113 15.05 2.34 -0.72
N SER A 114 14.69 3.62 -0.61
CA SER A 114 15.57 4.76 -0.89
C SER A 114 15.99 4.98 -2.36
N GLU A 115 15.28 4.44 -3.36
CA GLU A 115 15.45 4.85 -4.77
C GLU A 115 14.71 6.18 -5.07
N ARG A 116 14.92 7.20 -4.23
CA ARG A 116 14.33 8.53 -4.40
C ARG A 116 14.89 9.30 -5.62
N ARG A 117 16.00 8.84 -6.22
CA ARG A 117 16.81 9.61 -7.18
C ARG A 117 16.60 9.34 -8.68
N LEU A 118 15.70 8.45 -9.08
CA LEU A 118 15.44 8.17 -10.52
C LEU A 118 14.39 9.11 -11.13
N VAL A 119 14.50 10.42 -10.88
CA VAL A 119 13.67 11.46 -11.54
C VAL A 119 14.58 12.48 -12.19
#